data_AF-A0A561WUG2-F1
#
_entry.id   AF-A0A561WUG2-F1
#
_cell.length_a   1.000
_cell.length_b   1.000
_cell.length_c   1.000
_cell.angle_alpha   90.00
_cell.angle_beta   90.00
_cell.angle_gamma   90.00
#
_symmetry.space_group_name_H-M   'P 1'
#
loop_
_entity.id
_entity.type
_entity.pdbx_description
1 polymer ?
#
loop_
_entity_poly.entity_id
_entity_poly.type
_entity_poly.pdbx_seq_one_letter_code
_entity_poly.pdbx_strand_id
1 'polypeptide(L)'
;MAAPALTDHSGRPRSLPLRELRTRLTQLIAMAELTDTVTLVTRDGDSRPVAAIVPAAAARTAAQARADGERLAAVTAGWARRLEEAHRQGARRHAAELRAVTAALAELWAELDQRVPPGTDRALDRLRAVHADLLRD
;
A
#
# COMPACT_ATOMS: atom_id res chain seq x y z
N MET A 1 -4.10 48.19 -8.19
CA MET A 1 -3.37 47.62 -7.02
C MET A 1 -2.40 46.59 -7.54
N ALA A 2 -1.10 46.84 -7.43
CA ALA A 2 -0.06 45.93 -7.88
C ALA A 2 0.13 44.83 -6.82
N ALA A 3 -0.02 43.56 -7.23
CA ALA A 3 0.29 42.41 -6.40
C ALA A 3 1.83 42.29 -6.27
N PRO A 4 2.38 42.03 -5.07
CA PRO A 4 3.81 41.81 -4.95
C PRO A 4 4.14 40.47 -5.61
N ALA A 5 5.08 40.49 -6.54
CA ALA A 5 5.67 39.28 -7.10
C ALA A 5 6.40 38.54 -5.96
N LEU A 6 5.85 37.41 -5.53
CA LEU A 6 6.61 36.39 -4.81
C LEU A 6 7.72 35.94 -5.77
N THR A 7 8.91 36.49 -5.56
CA THR A 7 10.10 36.05 -6.28
C THR A 7 10.39 34.65 -5.80
N ASP A 8 9.98 33.67 -6.62
CA ASP A 8 10.38 32.28 -6.52
C ASP A 8 11.90 32.22 -6.73
N HIS A 9 12.67 32.50 -5.67
CA HIS A 9 14.11 32.27 -5.61
C HIS A 9 14.37 30.78 -5.39
N SER A 10 13.78 29.93 -6.23
CA SER A 10 14.25 28.56 -6.45
C SER A 10 15.59 28.64 -7.21
N GLY A 11 16.57 29.17 -6.49
CA GLY A 11 17.94 29.42 -6.92
C GLY A 11 18.56 28.12 -7.37
N ARG A 12 18.99 28.11 -8.64
CA ARG A 12 19.79 27.05 -9.22
C ARG A 12 20.85 26.59 -8.20
N PRO A 13 20.90 25.30 -7.85
CA PRO A 13 21.84 24.82 -6.84
C PRO A 13 23.26 25.19 -7.25
N ARG A 14 23.96 25.89 -6.36
CA ARG A 14 25.31 26.37 -6.62
C ARG A 14 26.27 25.19 -6.50
N SER A 15 26.98 24.84 -7.57
CA SER A 15 28.01 23.80 -7.53
C SER A 15 29.37 24.38 -7.12
N LEU A 16 30.07 23.71 -6.21
CA LEU A 16 31.36 24.13 -5.68
C LEU A 16 32.29 22.92 -5.45
N PRO A 17 33.56 22.97 -5.88
CA PRO A 17 34.47 21.84 -5.70
C PRO A 17 34.87 21.63 -4.23
N LEU A 18 35.16 20.39 -3.86
CA LEU A 18 35.50 20.00 -2.49
C LEU A 18 36.67 20.81 -1.89
N ARG A 19 37.67 21.17 -2.70
CA ARG A 19 38.77 22.05 -2.28
C ARG A 19 38.30 23.42 -1.79
N GLU A 20 37.30 24.00 -2.44
CA GLU A 20 36.76 25.30 -2.07
C GLU A 20 35.89 25.18 -0.82
N LEU A 21 35.15 24.08 -0.68
CA LEU A 21 34.36 23.80 0.51
C LEU A 21 35.25 23.75 1.76
N ARG A 22 36.39 23.06 1.67
CA ARG A 22 37.33 22.91 2.80
C ARG A 22 37.81 24.23 3.37
N THR A 23 37.90 25.26 2.54
CA THR A 23 38.39 26.59 2.96
C THR A 23 37.27 27.53 3.40
N ARG A 24 36.02 27.31 2.98
CA ARG A 24 34.88 28.21 3.23
C ARG A 24 33.70 27.56 3.94
N LEU A 25 33.90 26.38 4.54
CA LEU A 25 32.83 25.56 5.12
C LEU A 25 31.92 26.34 6.06
N THR A 26 32.50 27.02 7.07
CA THR A 26 31.73 27.76 8.07
C THR A 26 30.91 28.89 7.45
N GLN A 27 31.48 29.61 6.49
CA GLN A 27 30.78 30.66 5.74
C GLN A 27 29.63 30.08 4.93
N LEU A 28 29.86 28.97 4.22
CA LEU A 28 28.84 28.32 3.39
C LEU A 28 27.69 27.74 4.22
N ILE A 29 27.98 27.20 5.41
CA ILE A 29 26.95 26.75 6.35
C ILE A 29 26.12 27.94 6.85
N ALA A 30 26.77 29.01 7.31
CA ALA A 30 26.06 30.21 7.80
C ALA A 30 25.21 30.86 6.70
N MET A 31 25.72 30.90 5.47
CA MET A 31 24.99 31.42 4.32
C MET A 31 23.82 30.53 3.93
N ALA A 32 23.98 29.20 3.94
CA ALA A 32 22.89 28.28 3.63
C ALA A 32 21.68 28.52 4.55
N GLU A 33 21.91 28.71 5.86
CA GLU A 33 20.83 29.03 6.81
C GLU A 33 20.22 30.42 6.56
N LEU A 34 21.04 31.42 6.25
CA LEU A 34 20.57 32.80 6.09
C LEU A 34 19.79 33.01 4.78
N THR A 35 20.19 32.35 3.70
CA THR A 35 19.67 32.58 2.34
C THR A 35 18.89 31.40 1.78
N ASP A 36 18.60 30.40 2.61
CA ASP A 36 17.89 29.16 2.25
C ASP A 36 18.47 28.48 0.99
N THR A 37 19.79 28.63 0.78
CA THR A 37 20.44 28.25 -0.48
C THR A 37 21.08 26.87 -0.38
N VAL A 38 20.80 26.02 -1.37
CA VAL A 38 21.43 24.71 -1.51
C VAL A 38 22.73 24.82 -2.31
N THR A 39 23.83 24.36 -1.72
CA THR A 39 25.14 24.29 -2.38
C THR A 39 25.51 22.83 -2.63
N LEU A 40 25.64 22.44 -3.90
CA LEU A 40 26.13 21.13 -4.29
C LEU A 40 27.66 21.11 -4.22
N VAL A 41 28.21 20.08 -3.59
CA VAL A 41 29.64 19.84 -3.50
C VAL A 41 30.02 18.83 -4.57
N THR A 42 30.94 19.18 -5.45
CA THR A 42 31.45 18.29 -6.50
C THR A 42 32.84 17.78 -6.17
N ARG A 43 33.23 16.66 -6.78
CA ARG A 43 34.59 16.13 -6.67
C ARG A 43 35.59 17.11 -7.35
N ASP A 44 36.81 17.21 -6.83
CA ASP A 44 37.81 18.09 -7.44
C ASP A 44 38.17 17.60 -8.86
N GLY A 45 37.99 18.46 -9.86
CA GLY A 45 38.27 18.13 -11.26
C GLY A 45 37.18 17.31 -11.97
N ASP A 46 36.08 16.99 -11.29
CA ASP A 46 34.94 16.23 -11.84
C ASP A 46 33.62 16.92 -11.42
N SER A 47 32.70 17.09 -12.36
CA SER A 47 31.39 17.71 -12.10
C SER A 47 30.43 16.79 -11.33
N ARG A 48 30.83 15.54 -11.05
CA ARG A 48 30.04 14.60 -10.27
C ARG A 48 29.77 15.14 -8.84
N PRO A 49 28.49 15.31 -8.45
CA PRO A 49 28.14 15.72 -7.10
C PRO A 49 28.43 14.61 -6.08
N VAL A 50 28.98 14.98 -4.93
CA VAL A 50 29.36 14.07 -3.83
C VAL A 50 28.66 14.39 -2.51
N ALA A 51 28.24 15.64 -2.30
CA ALA A 51 27.50 16.07 -1.13
C ALA A 51 26.68 17.34 -1.43
N ALA A 52 25.86 17.76 -0.47
CA ALA A 52 25.16 19.04 -0.52
C ALA A 52 25.15 19.69 0.86
N ILE A 53 25.30 21.01 0.92
CA ILE A 53 24.96 21.82 2.10
C ILE A 53 23.54 22.32 1.87
N VAL A 54 22.66 21.99 2.81
CA VAL A 54 21.26 22.38 2.81
C VAL A 54 20.92 23.05 4.15
N PRO A 55 19.96 23.98 4.15
CA PRO A 55 19.41 24.55 5.39
C PRO A 55 18.85 23.45 6.29
N ALA A 56 19.12 23.51 7.59
CA ALA A 56 18.73 22.48 8.55
C ALA A 56 17.21 22.32 8.64
N ALA A 57 16.45 23.41 8.50
CA ALA A 57 15.00 23.38 8.45
C ALA A 57 14.49 22.58 7.24
N ALA A 58 15.03 22.84 6.05
CA ALA A 58 14.68 22.12 4.82
C ALA A 58 15.06 20.62 4.90
N ALA A 59 16.25 20.30 5.44
CA ALA A 59 16.66 18.92 5.68
C ALA A 59 15.72 18.18 6.65
N ARG A 60 15.32 18.82 7.76
CA ARG A 60 14.38 18.25 8.73
C ARG A 60 13.01 18.01 8.10
N THR A 61 12.49 18.95 7.33
CA THR A 61 11.21 18.79 6.62
C THR A 61 11.26 17.63 5.62
N ALA A 62 12.35 17.50 4.85
CA ALA A 62 12.51 16.39 3.92
C ALA A 62 12.66 15.03 4.64
N ALA A 63 13.37 14.98 5.77
CA ALA A 63 13.47 13.78 6.59
C ALA A 63 12.11 13.40 7.18
N GLN A 64 11.37 14.38 7.70
CA GLN A 64 10.02 14.20 8.22
C GLN A 64 9.07 13.68 7.14
N ALA A 65 9.07 14.27 5.94
CA ALA A 65 8.24 13.82 4.82
C ALA A 65 8.56 12.36 4.39
N ARG A 66 9.83 11.95 4.42
CA ARG A 66 10.20 10.55 4.17
C ARG A 66 9.70 9.63 5.27
N ALA A 67 9.90 9.98 6.54
CA ALA A 67 9.42 9.20 7.67
C ALA A 67 7.88 9.06 7.67
N ASP A 68 7.17 10.13 7.32
CA ASP A 68 5.71 10.10 7.18
C ASP A 68 5.28 9.23 5.99
N GLY A 69 6.00 9.29 4.86
CA GLY A 69 5.78 8.40 3.71
C GLY A 69 5.98 6.92 4.07
N GLU A 70 7.07 6.59 4.77
CA GLU A 70 7.34 5.23 5.26
C GLU A 70 6.26 4.76 6.25
N ARG A 71 5.83 5.64 7.15
CA ARG A 71 4.74 5.35 8.10
C ARG A 71 3.43 5.10 7.39
N LEU A 72 3.06 5.93 6.41
CA LEU A 72 1.86 5.75 5.61
C LEU A 72 1.93 4.43 4.82
N ALA A 73 3.07 4.11 4.20
CA ALA A 73 3.27 2.85 3.49
C ALA A 73 3.11 1.63 4.43
N ALA A 74 3.66 1.69 5.64
CA ALA A 74 3.49 0.63 6.63
C ALA A 74 2.02 0.47 7.07
N VAL A 75 1.33 1.59 7.28
CA VAL A 75 -0.09 1.60 7.65
C VAL A 75 -0.96 1.04 6.53
N THR A 76 -0.76 1.47 5.28
CA THR A 76 -1.53 0.99 4.13
C THR A 76 -1.28 -0.49 3.87
N ALA A 77 -0.04 -0.96 3.95
CA ALA A 77 0.29 -2.38 3.87
C ALA A 77 -0.38 -3.19 5.00
N GLY A 78 -0.42 -2.66 6.22
CA GLY A 78 -1.11 -3.27 7.35
C GLY A 78 -2.62 -3.39 7.12
N TRP A 79 -3.26 -2.36 6.56
CA TRP A 79 -4.68 -2.39 6.20
C TRP A 79 -4.98 -3.38 5.08
N ALA A 80 -4.19 -3.38 4.01
CA ALA A 80 -4.32 -4.33 2.92
C ALA A 80 -4.26 -5.78 3.44
N ARG A 81 -3.28 -6.10 4.30
CA ARG A 81 -3.16 -7.42 4.91
C ARG A 81 -4.37 -7.79 5.77
N ARG A 82 -4.91 -6.86 6.55
CA ARG A 82 -6.11 -7.10 7.39
C ARG A 82 -7.36 -7.33 6.54
N LEU A 83 -7.52 -6.57 5.46
CA LEU A 83 -8.62 -6.75 4.52
C LEU A 83 -8.56 -8.14 3.87
N GLU A 84 -7.37 -8.56 3.43
CA GLU A 84 -7.21 -9.90 2.84
C GLU A 84 -7.39 -11.05 3.84
N GLU A 85 -7.02 -10.85 5.10
CA GLU A 85 -7.35 -11.80 6.15
C GLU A 85 -8.86 -11.87 6.38
N ALA A 86 -9.55 -10.73 6.44
CA ALA A 86 -11.01 -10.68 6.60
C ALA A 86 -11.72 -11.36 5.42
N HIS A 87 -11.29 -11.13 4.18
CA HIS A 87 -11.84 -11.81 3.01
C HIS A 87 -11.62 -13.32 3.07
N ARG A 88 -10.41 -13.78 3.42
CA ARG A 88 -10.12 -15.22 3.57
C ARG A 88 -10.98 -15.85 4.67
N GLN A 89 -11.16 -15.18 5.80
CA GLN A 89 -12.02 -15.67 6.88
C GLN A 89 -13.49 -15.74 6.45
N GLY A 90 -13.99 -14.71 5.77
CA GLY A 90 -15.34 -14.69 5.21
C GLY A 90 -15.57 -15.83 4.22
N ALA A 91 -14.64 -16.02 3.27
CA ALA A 91 -14.71 -17.09 2.28
C ALA A 91 -14.72 -18.49 2.94
N ARG A 92 -13.86 -18.72 3.95
CA ARG A 92 -13.83 -19.99 4.69
C ARG A 92 -15.12 -20.23 5.44
N ARG A 93 -15.66 -19.21 6.11
CA ARG A 93 -16.94 -19.30 6.84
C ARG A 93 -18.09 -19.61 5.89
N HIS A 94 -18.20 -18.88 4.78
CA HIS A 94 -19.23 -19.11 3.79
C HIS A 94 -19.16 -20.52 3.20
N ALA A 95 -17.95 -20.99 2.86
CA ALA A 95 -17.75 -22.36 2.38
C ALA A 95 -18.14 -23.41 3.44
N ALA A 96 -17.90 -23.15 4.73
CA ALA A 96 -18.33 -24.04 5.81
C ALA A 96 -19.85 -24.05 5.99
N GLU A 97 -20.49 -22.88 5.91
CA GLU A 97 -21.94 -22.75 5.97
C GLU A 97 -22.62 -23.47 4.79
N LEU A 98 -22.09 -23.30 3.57
CA LEU A 98 -22.58 -24.02 2.39
C LEU A 98 -22.46 -25.53 2.57
N ARG A 99 -21.29 -26.03 3.00
CA ARG A 99 -21.12 -27.48 3.27
C ARG A 99 -22.11 -28.01 4.31
N ALA A 100 -22.38 -27.24 5.37
CA ALA A 100 -23.34 -27.64 6.39
C ALA A 100 -24.77 -27.73 5.83
N VAL A 101 -25.17 -26.77 4.99
CA VAL A 101 -26.48 -26.79 4.33
C VAL A 101 -26.59 -27.95 3.34
N THR A 102 -25.56 -28.17 2.52
CA THR A 102 -25.52 -29.29 1.56
C THR A 102 -25.58 -30.64 2.28
N ALA A 103 -24.89 -30.79 3.40
CA ALA A 103 -24.95 -32.01 4.22
C ALA A 103 -26.36 -32.23 4.78
N ALA A 104 -27.00 -31.20 5.34
CA ALA A 104 -28.37 -31.30 5.85
C ALA A 104 -29.38 -31.65 4.74
N LEU A 105 -29.20 -31.10 3.53
CA LEU A 105 -30.01 -31.46 2.36
C LEU A 105 -29.82 -32.91 1.95
N ALA A 106 -28.59 -33.42 1.99
CA ALA A 106 -28.29 -34.82 1.70
C ALA A 106 -28.94 -35.77 2.71
N GLU A 107 -28.90 -35.43 4.00
CA GLU A 107 -29.59 -36.18 5.06
C GLU A 107 -31.10 -36.21 4.85
N LEU A 108 -31.71 -35.07 4.51
CA LEU A 108 -33.14 -34.98 4.22
C LEU A 108 -33.54 -35.84 3.01
N TRP A 109 -32.72 -35.86 1.96
CA TRP A 109 -32.93 -36.75 0.82
C TRP A 109 -32.83 -38.23 1.21
N ALA A 110 -31.86 -38.59 2.05
CA ALA A 110 -31.74 -39.97 2.54
C ALA A 110 -32.97 -40.40 3.37
N GLU A 111 -33.52 -39.51 4.20
CA GLU A 111 -34.75 -39.77 4.96
C GLU A 111 -35.99 -39.87 4.04
N LEU A 112 -36.06 -39.05 2.99
CA LEU A 112 -37.12 -39.15 1.98
C LEU A 112 -37.02 -40.47 1.21
N ASP A 113 -35.83 -40.90 0.83
CA ASP A 113 -35.60 -42.15 0.09
C ASP A 113 -36.04 -43.39 0.89
N GLN A 114 -35.90 -43.36 2.22
CA GLN A 114 -36.41 -44.43 3.09
C GLN A 114 -37.94 -44.54 3.06
N ARG A 115 -38.65 -43.41 2.89
CA ARG A 115 -40.13 -43.37 2.93
C ARG A 115 -40.76 -43.51 1.55
N VAL A 116 -40.12 -42.93 0.53
CA VAL A 116 -40.57 -42.92 -0.86
C VAL A 116 -39.41 -43.35 -1.75
N PRO A 117 -39.27 -44.67 -1.97
CA PRO A 117 -38.21 -45.20 -2.82
C PRO A 117 -38.25 -44.58 -4.22
N PRO A 118 -37.10 -44.43 -4.89
CA PRO A 118 -37.05 -43.93 -6.26
C PRO A 118 -37.94 -44.78 -7.19
N GLY A 119 -38.63 -44.11 -8.12
CA GLY A 119 -39.59 -44.75 -9.02
C GLY A 119 -41.03 -44.85 -8.47
N THR A 120 -41.25 -44.50 -7.20
CA THR A 120 -42.60 -44.48 -6.59
C THR A 120 -43.39 -43.23 -6.97
N ASP A 121 -42.71 -42.09 -7.11
CA ASP A 121 -43.32 -40.80 -7.47
C ASP A 121 -42.47 -40.07 -8.52
N ARG A 122 -43.05 -39.88 -9.71
CA ARG A 122 -42.42 -39.18 -10.84
C ARG A 122 -42.10 -37.71 -10.56
N ALA A 123 -42.90 -37.01 -9.75
CA ALA A 123 -42.63 -35.63 -9.41
C ALA A 123 -41.39 -35.53 -8.52
N LEU A 124 -41.29 -36.43 -7.55
CA LEU A 124 -40.14 -36.53 -6.64
C LEU A 124 -38.86 -36.93 -7.39
N ASP A 125 -38.95 -37.84 -8.35
CA ASP A 125 -37.81 -38.25 -9.17
C ASP A 125 -37.26 -37.13 -10.06
N ARG A 126 -38.12 -36.25 -10.59
CA ARG A 126 -37.66 -35.02 -11.28
C ARG A 126 -36.93 -34.09 -10.32
N LEU A 127 -37.43 -33.95 -9.10
CA LEU A 127 -36.84 -33.09 -8.09
C LEU A 127 -35.47 -33.62 -7.64
N ARG A 128 -35.31 -34.95 -7.51
CA ARG A 128 -34.00 -35.62 -7.30
C ARG A 128 -33.04 -35.31 -8.44
N ALA A 129 -33.48 -35.46 -9.68
CA ALA A 129 -32.62 -35.21 -10.84
C ALA A 129 -32.10 -33.76 -10.88
N VAL A 130 -32.94 -32.78 -10.51
CA VAL A 130 -32.53 -31.37 -10.44
C VAL A 130 -31.56 -31.10 -9.29
N HIS A 131 -31.74 -31.73 -8.13
CA HIS A 131 -30.86 -31.52 -6.97
C HIS A 131 -29.56 -32.34 -7.00
N ALA A 132 -29.46 -33.37 -7.85
CA ALA A 132 -28.29 -34.23 -7.94
C ALA A 132 -27.00 -33.47 -8.28
N ASP A 133 -27.10 -32.37 -9.04
CA ASP A 133 -25.96 -31.53 -9.39
C ASP A 133 -25.45 -30.72 -8.18
N LEU A 134 -26.34 -30.31 -7.26
CA LEU A 134 -25.97 -29.56 -6.05
C LEU A 134 -25.29 -30.42 -4.98
N LEU A 135 -25.39 -31.74 -5.07
CA LEU A 135 -24.81 -32.70 -4.12
C LEU A 135 -23.48 -33.31 -4.61
N ARG A 136 -23.03 -32.97 -5.82
CA ARG A 136 -21.82 -33.54 -6.45
C ARG A 136 -20.55 -32.71 -6.27
N ASP A 137 -20.68 -31.47 -5.80
CA ASP A 137 -19.59 -30.52 -5.51
C ASP A 137 -19.17 -30.54 -4.02
#